data_AF-A0A662VQI0-F1
#
_entry.id   AF-A0A662VQI0-F1
#
_cell.length_a   1.000
_cell.length_b   1.000
_cell.length_c   1.000
_cell.angle_alpha   90.00
_cell.angle_beta   90.00
_cell.angle_gamma   90.00
#
_symmetry.space_group_name_H-M   'P 1'
#
loop_
_entity.id
_entity.type
_entity.pdbx_description
1 polymer ?
#
loop_
_entity_poly.entity_id
_entity_poly.type
_entity_poly.pdbx_seq_one_letter_code
_entity_poly.pdbx_strand_id
1 'polypeptide(L)' 'MGIEEKIKSLPPELQKEVDKFIDSLIRKKKKKPSFSWAGALREYRDKFTSVELQKKALEWR' A
#
# COMPACT_ATOMS: atom_id res chain seq x y z
N MET A 1 31.56 15.62 3.40
CA MET A 1 30.49 15.61 4.41
C MET A 1 29.59 14.41 4.20
N GLY A 2 29.76 13.40 5.04
CA GLY A 2 28.88 12.23 5.10
C GLY A 2 27.51 12.57 5.69
N ILE A 3 26.54 11.68 5.52
CA ILE A 3 25.17 11.88 6.05
C ILE A 3 25.20 12.01 7.58
N GLU A 4 26.09 11.27 8.24
CA GLU A 4 26.25 11.25 9.70
C GLU A 4 26.76 12.59 10.25
N GLU A 5 27.67 13.26 9.53
CA GLU A 5 28.19 14.58 9.93
C GLU A 5 27.10 15.65 9.81
N LYS A 6 26.26 15.57 8.78
CA LYS A 6 25.12 16.47 8.61
C LYS A 6 24.09 16.29 9.73
N ILE A 7 23.80 15.04 10.11
CA ILE A 7 22.85 14.74 11.20
C ILE A 7 23.38 15.24 12.55
N LYS A 8 24.69 15.07 12.83
CA LYS A 8 25.31 15.57 14.06
C LYS A 8 25.36 17.10 14.14
N SER A 9 25.39 17.80 13.00
CA SER A 9 25.34 19.26 12.95
C SER A 9 23.96 19.86 13.20
N LEU A 10 22.91 19.02 13.23
CA LEU A 10 21.53 19.49 13.44
C LEU A 10 21.24 19.75 14.94
N PRO A 11 20.43 20.78 15.24
CA PRO A 11 19.82 20.96 16.54
C PRO A 11 19.07 19.70 17.01
N PRO A 12 19.02 19.42 18.32
CA PRO A 12 18.42 18.21 18.87
C PRO A 12 16.93 18.03 18.55
N GLU A 13 16.19 19.12 18.29
CA GLU A 13 14.80 19.04 17.82
C GLU A 13 14.68 18.47 16.42
N LEU A 14 15.58 18.86 15.51
CA LEU A 14 15.59 18.40 14.12
C LEU A 14 16.16 16.98 14.00
N GLN A 15 17.02 16.54 14.93
CA GLN A 15 17.48 15.15 14.98
C GLN A 15 16.32 14.16 15.20
N LYS A 16 15.34 14.52 16.03
CA LYS A 16 14.12 13.71 16.24
C LYS A 16 13.27 13.61 14.98
N GLU A 17 13.23 14.66 14.17
CA GLU A 17 12.49 14.65 12.90
C GLU A 17 13.19 13.79 11.86
N VAL A 18 14.53 13.86 11.79
CA VAL A 18 15.35 13.00 10.94
C VAL A 18 15.19 11.53 11.32
N ASP A 19 15.16 11.20 12.61
CA ASP A 19 14.94 9.83 13.09
C ASP A 19 13.60 9.26 12.59
N LYS A 20 12.51 10.02 12.78
CA LYS A 20 11.18 9.66 12.25
C LYS A 20 11.17 9.53 10.73
N PHE A 21 11.93 10.38 10.03
CA PHE A 21 12.02 10.34 8.57
C PHE A 21 12.77 9.09 8.09
N ILE A 22 13.89 8.75 8.72
CA ILE A 22 14.65 7.52 8.45
C ILE A 22 13.76 6.29 8.70
N ASP A 23 13.04 6.25 9.82
CA ASP A 23 12.05 5.22 10.11
C ASP A 23 10.98 5.09 9.01
N SER A 24 10.49 6.22 8.50
CA SER A 24 9.52 6.24 7.40
C SER A 24 10.11 5.65 6.11
N LEU A 25 11.38 5.91 5.82
CA LEU A 25 12.08 5.42 4.64
C LEU A 25 12.34 3.91 4.74
N ILE A 26 12.71 3.42 5.92
CA ILE A 26 12.87 1.99 6.21
C ILE A 26 11.52 1.27 6.02
N ARG A 27 10.43 1.85 6.54
CA ARG A 27 9.07 1.29 6.38
C ARG A 27 8.55 1.37 4.95
N LYS A 28 8.99 2.36 4.16
CA LYS A 28 8.67 2.52 2.73
C LYS A 28 9.34 1.50 1.83
N LYS A 29 10.20 0.60 2.35
CA LYS A 29 10.78 -0.50 1.57
C LYS A 29 9.63 -1.31 0.95
N LYS A 30 9.49 -1.14 -0.37
CA LYS A 30 8.29 -1.35 -1.18
C LYS A 30 7.50 -2.60 -0.81
N LYS A 31 6.40 -2.43 -0.08
CA LYS A 31 5.25 -3.34 -0.24
C LYS A 31 4.73 -3.11 -1.65
N LYS A 32 5.05 -4.02 -2.58
CA LYS A 32 4.37 -4.01 -3.89
C LYS A 32 2.88 -4.17 -3.62
N PRO A 33 1.99 -3.39 -4.26
CA PRO A 33 0.56 -3.65 -4.17
C PRO A 33 0.31 -5.09 -4.60
N SER A 34 -0.27 -5.90 -3.70
CA SER A 34 -0.66 -7.25 -4.03
C SER A 34 -2.02 -7.20 -4.73
N PHE A 35 -2.02 -7.38 -6.04
CA PHE A 35 -3.22 -7.56 -6.85
C PHE A 35 -3.75 -9.00 -6.74
N SER A 36 -3.69 -9.63 -5.55
CA SER A 36 -4.13 -11.01 -5.34
C SER A 36 -5.64 -11.20 -5.60
N TRP A 37 -6.42 -10.12 -5.48
CA TRP A 37 -7.84 -10.10 -5.82
C TRP A 37 -8.08 -10.07 -7.35
N ALA A 38 -7.11 -9.62 -8.14
CA ALA A 38 -7.28 -9.49 -9.59
C ALA A 38 -7.34 -10.90 -10.21
N GLY A 39 -8.50 -11.24 -10.76
CA GLY A 39 -8.74 -12.56 -11.35
C GLY A 39 -9.20 -13.63 -10.36
N ALA A 40 -9.44 -13.30 -9.08
CA ALA A 40 -9.92 -14.26 -8.09
C ALA A 40 -11.28 -14.91 -8.45
N LEU A 41 -12.09 -14.25 -9.30
CA LEU A 41 -13.39 -14.75 -9.75
C LEU A 41 -13.35 -15.37 -11.16
N ARG A 42 -12.17 -15.68 -11.70
CA ARG A 42 -12.04 -16.19 -13.07
C ARG A 42 -12.81 -17.49 -13.30
N GLU A 43 -12.89 -18.36 -12.30
CA GLU A 43 -13.61 -19.64 -12.34
C GLU A 43 -15.15 -19.50 -12.46
N TYR A 44 -15.68 -18.30 -12.22
CA TYR A 44 -17.09 -17.99 -12.32
C TYR A 44 -17.48 -17.32 -13.65
N ARG A 45 -16.49 -17.02 -14.51
CA ARG A 45 -16.71 -16.33 -15.80
C ARG A 45 -17.70 -17.07 -16.69
N ASP A 46 -17.62 -18.39 -16.73
CA ASP A 46 -18.48 -19.23 -17.58
C ASP A 46 -19.75 -19.70 -16.83
N LYS A 47 -19.86 -19.39 -15.53
CA LYS A 47 -21.00 -19.78 -14.68
C LYS A 47 -22.05 -18.68 -14.54
N PHE A 48 -21.66 -17.42 -14.75
CA PHE A 48 -22.55 -16.28 -14.63
C PHE A 48 -22.32 -15.29 -15.76
N THR A 49 -23.42 -14.87 -16.38
CA THR A 49 -23.45 -13.73 -17.30
C THR A 49 -23.46 -12.42 -16.52
N SER A 50 -23.02 -11.34 -17.16
CA SER A 50 -23.04 -10.00 -16.56
C SER A 50 -24.45 -9.56 -16.10
N VAL A 51 -25.49 -10.00 -16.82
CA VAL A 51 -26.89 -9.67 -16.52
C VAL A 51 -27.40 -10.41 -15.28
N GLU A 52 -27.01 -11.67 -15.09
CA GLU A 52 -27.37 -12.44 -13.89
C GLU A 52 -26.71 -11.88 -12.63
N LEU A 53 -25.44 -11.47 -12.73
CA LEU A 53 -24.74 -10.81 -11.63
C LEU A 53 -25.40 -9.48 -11.26
N GLN A 54 -25.83 -8.71 -12.27
CA GLN A 54 -26.54 -7.45 -12.05
C GLN A 54 -27.88 -7.67 -11.33
N LYS A 55 -28.66 -8.70 -11.72
CA LYS A 55 -29.92 -9.05 -11.05
C LYS A 55 -29.68 -9.47 -9.59
N LYS A 56 -28.73 -10.35 -9.33
CA LYS A 56 -28.36 -10.77 -7.97
C LYS A 56 -27.88 -9.62 -7.09
N ALA A 57 -27.13 -8.67 -7.66
CA ALA A 57 -26.67 -7.49 -6.93
C ALA A 57 -27.84 -6.59 -6.46
N LEU A 58 -28.94 -6.56 -7.22
CA LEU A 58 -30.16 -5.85 -6.82
C LEU A 58 -30.93 -6.59 -5.71
N GLU A 59 -30.81 -7.91 -5.62
CA GLU A 59 -31.44 -8.75 -4.59
C GLU A 59 -30.70 -8.70 -3.24
N TRP A 60 -29.40 -8.37 -3.24
CA TRP A 60 -28.58 -8.27 -2.01
C TRP A 60 -28.62 -6.90 -1.33
N ARG A 61 -29.49 -6.01 -1.79
CA ARG A 61 -29.68 -4.67 -1.23
C ARG A 61 -30.80 -4.66 -0.19
#